data_AF-A0A6N8X6X6-F1
#
_entry.id   AF-A0A6N8X6X6-F1
#
_cell.length_a   1.000
_cell.length_b   1.000
_cell.length_c   1.000
_cell.angle_alpha   90.00
_cell.angle_beta   90.00
_cell.angle_gamma   90.00
#
_symmetry.space_group_name_H-M   'P 1'
#
loop_
_entity.id
_entity.type
_entity.pdbx_description
1 polymer ?
#
loop_
_entity_poly.entity_id
_entity_poly.type
_entity_poly.pdbx_seq_one_letter_code
_entity_poly.pdbx_strand_id
1 'polypeptide(L)'
;MRFESVHIDRYGCLADLSTGEEALPSIVVVLGPNESGKSTFFSFLTTLLFGFHPANRAGHPYTPWSGGSPEGRGRILLDAGGVQEVHRRLTSAASGRLSTDEGGRNLANRRLPAVGHVTRAVFRQVYALTLAELAGIEGESWALVQDRLVGAMGVKDVRPARSVAAEFEAEANRLWRPDNRGRPRVRVLRSEIADLNEQRRDALELDRTLRAKAGERVDAERALAALREEAERGRKRRALLEDRQTRLLPVRRALARIEELRRAAAGNEAG
;
A
#
# COMPACT_ATOMS: atom_id res chain seq x y z
N MET A 1 -17.97 -26.03 33.56
CA MET A 1 -19.03 -26.81 32.90
C MET A 1 -18.38 -27.84 32.00
N ARG A 2 -18.93 -29.06 31.89
CA ARG A 2 -18.41 -30.10 30.98
C ARG A 2 -19.53 -30.93 30.35
N PHE A 3 -19.29 -31.51 29.17
CA PHE A 3 -20.18 -32.51 28.58
C PHE A 3 -19.97 -33.85 29.28
N GLU A 4 -21.05 -34.50 29.73
CA GLU A 4 -21.03 -35.88 30.22
C GLU A 4 -21.28 -36.87 29.09
N SER A 5 -22.23 -36.59 28.21
CA SER A 5 -22.48 -37.43 27.05
C SER A 5 -23.06 -36.63 25.90
N VAL A 6 -22.85 -37.13 24.69
CA VAL A 6 -23.32 -36.52 23.45
C VAL A 6 -23.90 -37.61 22.57
N HIS A 7 -25.11 -37.37 22.06
CA HIS A 7 -25.77 -38.25 21.12
C HIS A 7 -26.25 -37.44 19.91
N ILE A 8 -25.76 -37.81 18.74
CA ILE A 8 -26.10 -37.18 17.47
C ILE A 8 -26.97 -38.15 16.69
N ASP A 9 -28.27 -37.91 16.69
CA ASP A 9 -29.19 -38.69 15.88
C ASP A 9 -28.81 -38.50 14.40
N ARG A 10 -28.70 -37.24 13.95
CA ARG A 10 -28.33 -36.87 12.57
C ARG A 10 -27.73 -35.46 12.51
N TYR A 11 -26.53 -35.28 11.96
CA TYR A 11 -25.94 -33.95 11.73
C TYR A 11 -24.79 -34.02 10.71
N GLY A 12 -24.98 -33.43 9.52
CA GLY A 12 -23.99 -33.52 8.43
C GLY A 12 -23.68 -34.97 8.05
N CYS A 13 -22.39 -35.33 8.08
CA CYS A 13 -21.92 -36.69 7.84
C CYS A 13 -22.09 -37.65 9.04
N LEU A 14 -22.48 -37.14 10.21
CA LEU A 14 -22.65 -37.93 11.43
C LEU A 14 -24.10 -38.40 11.54
N ALA A 15 -24.30 -39.69 11.75
CA ALA A 15 -25.61 -40.30 11.99
C ALA A 15 -25.47 -41.39 13.05
N ASP A 16 -26.41 -41.41 14.00
CA ASP A 16 -26.46 -42.35 15.13
C ASP A 16 -25.13 -42.46 15.91
N LEU A 17 -24.48 -41.31 16.15
CA LEU A 17 -23.23 -41.25 16.90
C LEU A 17 -23.54 -41.04 18.38
N SER A 18 -23.11 -41.97 19.24
CA SER A 18 -23.24 -41.86 20.69
C SER A 18 -21.88 -41.98 21.38
N THR A 19 -21.64 -41.16 22.40
CA THR A 19 -20.46 -41.31 23.28
C THR A 19 -20.65 -42.37 24.36
N GLY A 20 -21.80 -43.04 24.40
CA GLY A 20 -22.14 -44.04 25.42
C GLY A 20 -22.87 -43.45 26.62
N GLU A 21 -23.18 -44.32 27.59
CA GLU A 21 -23.86 -43.96 28.85
C GLU A 21 -22.90 -43.44 29.92
N GLU A 22 -21.62 -43.81 29.82
CA GLU A 22 -20.58 -43.35 30.73
C GLU A 22 -20.24 -41.88 30.50
N ALA A 23 -19.94 -41.17 31.59
CA ALA A 23 -19.53 -39.78 31.51
C ALA A 23 -18.17 -39.65 30.81
N LEU A 24 -18.10 -38.75 29.85
CA LEU A 24 -16.85 -38.41 29.15
C LEU A 24 -15.76 -38.02 30.15
N PRO A 25 -14.51 -38.50 29.94
CA PRO A 25 -13.37 -38.12 30.75
C PRO A 25 -13.00 -36.65 30.58
N SER A 26 -12.09 -36.14 31.43
CA SER A 26 -11.61 -34.75 31.37
C SER A 26 -10.90 -34.42 30.05
N ILE A 27 -10.31 -35.42 29.40
CA ILE A 27 -9.65 -35.30 28.10
C ILE A 27 -10.28 -36.28 27.13
N VAL A 28 -10.87 -35.76 26.06
CA VAL A 28 -11.49 -36.56 24.99
C VAL A 28 -10.69 -36.37 23.71
N VAL A 29 -10.20 -37.47 23.13
CA VAL A 29 -9.47 -37.46 21.86
C VAL A 29 -10.37 -37.98 20.75
N VAL A 30 -10.67 -37.13 19.77
CA VAL A 30 -11.46 -37.51 18.59
C VAL A 30 -10.52 -37.83 17.43
N LEU A 31 -10.31 -39.12 17.15
CA LEU A 31 -9.41 -39.61 16.10
C LEU A 31 -10.19 -40.05 14.85
N GLY A 32 -9.64 -39.78 13.67
CA GLY A 32 -10.14 -40.33 12.42
C GLY A 32 -9.43 -39.73 11.20
N PRO A 33 -9.59 -40.30 9.99
CA PRO A 33 -9.06 -39.74 8.75
C PRO A 33 -9.60 -38.33 8.44
N ASN A 34 -8.98 -37.61 7.50
CA ASN A 34 -9.59 -36.40 6.96
C ASN A 34 -11.02 -36.71 6.47
N GLU A 35 -11.93 -35.74 6.63
CA GLU A 35 -13.35 -35.87 6.25
C GLU A 35 -14.18 -36.86 7.07
N SER A 36 -13.61 -37.51 8.11
CA SER A 36 -14.35 -38.41 9.01
C SER A 36 -15.42 -37.74 9.89
N GLY A 37 -15.66 -36.43 9.73
CA GLY A 37 -16.64 -35.69 10.50
C GLY A 37 -16.17 -35.06 11.81
N LYS A 38 -14.86 -35.01 12.08
CA LYS A 38 -14.31 -34.32 13.28
C LYS A 38 -14.79 -32.87 13.39
N SER A 39 -14.63 -32.08 12.33
CA SER A 39 -15.10 -30.69 12.29
C SER A 39 -16.63 -30.59 12.39
N THR A 40 -17.35 -31.59 11.86
CA THR A 40 -18.81 -31.71 11.98
C THR A 40 -19.23 -31.95 13.42
N PHE A 41 -18.50 -32.78 14.17
CA PHE A 41 -18.73 -33.04 15.60
C PHE A 41 -18.53 -31.76 16.42
N PHE A 42 -17.42 -31.04 16.22
CA PHE A 42 -17.19 -29.75 16.89
C PHE A 42 -18.27 -28.70 16.57
N SER A 43 -18.74 -28.66 15.32
CA SER A 43 -19.86 -27.82 14.92
C SER A 43 -21.15 -28.20 15.66
N PHE A 44 -21.42 -29.50 15.82
CA PHE A 44 -22.56 -29.99 16.58
C PHE A 44 -22.50 -29.58 18.06
N LEU A 45 -21.34 -29.72 18.73
CA LEU A 45 -21.16 -29.26 20.11
C LEU A 45 -21.46 -27.75 20.23
N THR A 46 -20.98 -26.95 19.28
CA THR A 46 -21.28 -25.52 19.22
C THR A 46 -22.79 -25.27 19.06
N THR A 47 -23.48 -26.07 18.25
CA THR A 47 -24.92 -26.00 18.03
C THR A 47 -25.73 -26.39 19.27
N LEU A 48 -25.29 -27.38 20.06
CA LEU A 48 -25.91 -27.71 21.35
C LEU A 48 -25.90 -26.49 22.28
N LEU A 49 -24.75 -25.82 22.40
CA LEU A 49 -24.54 -24.69 23.31
C LEU A 49 -25.24 -23.42 22.85
N PHE A 50 -25.13 -23.05 21.58
CA PHE A 50 -25.56 -21.74 21.06
C PHE A 50 -26.81 -21.79 20.17
N GLY A 51 -27.30 -22.98 19.82
CA GLY A 51 -28.36 -23.16 18.83
C GLY A 51 -27.84 -23.25 17.39
N PHE A 52 -28.74 -23.54 16.46
CA PHE A 52 -28.47 -23.60 15.03
C PHE A 52 -28.13 -22.22 14.45
N HIS A 53 -27.12 -22.19 13.59
CA HIS A 53 -26.76 -21.01 12.81
C HIS A 53 -26.20 -21.45 11.45
N PRO A 54 -26.79 -21.05 10.32
CA PRO A 54 -28.12 -20.43 10.20
C PRO A 54 -29.24 -21.29 10.81
N ALA A 55 -30.32 -20.65 11.28
CA ALA A 55 -31.45 -21.30 11.98
C ALA A 55 -32.57 -21.78 11.03
N ASN A 56 -32.28 -21.80 9.73
CA ASN A 56 -33.16 -22.31 8.68
C ASN A 56 -32.50 -23.54 8.04
N ARG A 57 -33.32 -24.50 7.59
CA ARG A 57 -32.80 -25.76 7.05
C ARG A 57 -32.11 -25.60 5.70
N ALA A 58 -32.64 -24.76 4.81
CA ALA A 58 -32.11 -24.58 3.46
C ALA A 58 -30.68 -24.00 3.44
N GLY A 59 -30.35 -23.13 4.38
CA GLY A 59 -29.03 -22.49 4.50
C GLY A 59 -28.13 -23.12 5.56
N HIS A 60 -28.55 -24.19 6.25
CA HIS A 60 -27.71 -24.82 7.26
C HIS A 60 -26.69 -25.77 6.61
N PRO A 61 -25.38 -25.54 6.81
CA PRO A 61 -24.33 -26.27 6.09
C PRO A 61 -24.22 -27.76 6.47
N TYR A 62 -24.71 -28.15 7.65
CA TYR A 62 -24.63 -29.53 8.15
C TYR A 62 -25.95 -30.29 7.99
N THR A 63 -26.56 -30.18 6.80
CA THR A 63 -27.72 -31.01 6.45
C THR A 63 -27.33 -32.49 6.45
N PRO A 64 -28.10 -33.40 7.07
CA PRO A 64 -27.66 -34.78 7.26
C PRO A 64 -27.64 -35.56 5.94
N TRP A 65 -26.58 -36.31 5.71
CA TRP A 65 -26.41 -37.12 4.50
C TRP A 65 -27.36 -38.33 4.47
N SER A 66 -27.74 -38.84 5.64
CA SER A 66 -28.75 -39.89 5.81
C SER A 66 -30.18 -39.43 5.46
N GLY A 67 -30.36 -38.16 5.10
CA GLY A 67 -31.68 -37.53 4.99
C GLY A 67 -32.28 -37.17 6.35
N GLY A 68 -33.44 -36.50 6.31
CA GLY A 68 -34.12 -36.02 7.52
C GLY A 68 -33.61 -34.66 8.03
N SER A 69 -33.96 -34.36 9.28
CA SER A 69 -33.64 -33.08 9.94
C SER A 69 -32.45 -33.23 10.88
N PRO A 70 -31.52 -32.25 10.94
CA PRO A 70 -30.48 -32.23 11.96
C PRO A 70 -31.08 -32.32 13.36
N GLU A 71 -30.55 -33.23 14.18
CA GLU A 71 -31.08 -33.54 15.49
C GLU A 71 -30.01 -34.18 16.39
N GLY A 72 -30.04 -33.84 17.67
CA GLY A 72 -29.23 -34.50 18.66
C GLY A 72 -29.42 -33.93 20.06
N ARG A 73 -28.79 -34.57 21.03
CA ARG A 73 -28.84 -34.24 22.45
C ARG A 73 -27.46 -34.29 23.10
N GLY A 74 -27.31 -33.58 24.21
CA GLY A 74 -26.12 -33.65 25.04
C GLY A 74 -26.47 -33.44 26.50
N ARG A 75 -25.81 -34.21 27.36
CA ARG A 75 -25.87 -34.09 28.81
C ARG A 75 -24.66 -33.30 29.30
N ILE A 76 -24.90 -32.31 30.15
CA ILE A 76 -23.93 -31.32 30.58
C ILE A 76 -23.95 -31.22 32.09
N LEU A 77 -22.78 -31.35 32.71
CA LEU A 77 -22.58 -31.07 34.13
C LEU A 77 -22.13 -29.62 34.32
N LEU A 78 -22.88 -28.89 35.14
CA LEU A 78 -22.53 -27.52 35.54
C LEU A 78 -21.53 -27.54 36.71
N ASP A 79 -20.78 -26.45 36.88
CA ASP A 79 -19.80 -26.34 37.97
C ASP A 79 -20.45 -26.33 39.36
N ALA A 80 -21.71 -25.90 39.44
CA ALA A 80 -22.53 -25.95 40.66
C ALA A 80 -23.12 -27.34 40.95
N GLY A 81 -22.77 -28.38 40.17
CA GLY A 81 -23.19 -29.77 40.38
C GLY A 81 -24.51 -30.18 39.71
N GLY A 82 -25.28 -29.24 39.15
CA GLY A 82 -26.53 -29.55 38.45
C GLY A 82 -26.31 -30.15 37.06
N VAL A 83 -27.15 -31.11 36.67
CA VAL A 83 -27.14 -31.73 35.34
C VAL A 83 -28.17 -31.07 34.45
N GLN A 84 -27.78 -30.80 33.20
CA GLN A 84 -28.68 -30.31 32.16
C GLN A 84 -28.62 -31.19 30.92
N GLU A 85 -29.77 -31.61 30.43
CA GLU A 85 -29.89 -32.26 29.14
C GLU A 85 -30.45 -31.27 28.12
N VAL A 86 -29.69 -31.04 27.06
CA VAL A 86 -30.12 -30.19 25.94
C VAL A 86 -30.41 -31.06 24.73
N HIS A 87 -31.59 -30.89 24.15
CA HIS A 87 -31.97 -31.46 22.86
C HIS A 87 -32.16 -30.34 21.84
N ARG A 88 -31.69 -30.54 20.61
CA ARG A 88 -31.78 -29.58 19.50
C ARG A 88 -32.26 -30.29 18.25
N ARG A 89 -33.15 -29.64 17.50
CA ARG A 89 -33.64 -30.12 16.21
C ARG A 89 -33.88 -28.98 15.22
N LEU A 90 -33.58 -29.20 13.94
CA LEU A 90 -33.80 -28.22 12.87
C LEU A 90 -34.73 -28.78 11.79
N THR A 91 -36.02 -28.47 11.87
CA THR A 91 -37.01 -28.84 10.85
C THR A 91 -37.27 -27.67 9.89
N SER A 92 -38.46 -27.10 9.86
CA SER A 92 -38.74 -25.80 9.22
C SER A 92 -38.19 -24.63 10.06
N ALA A 93 -38.17 -24.81 11.38
CA ALA A 93 -37.59 -23.88 12.34
C ALA A 93 -36.68 -24.63 13.32
N ALA A 94 -35.68 -23.92 13.86
CA ALA A 94 -34.82 -24.44 14.91
C ALA A 94 -35.58 -24.52 16.24
N SER A 95 -35.60 -25.71 16.85
CA SER A 95 -36.19 -25.96 18.15
C SER A 95 -35.14 -26.53 19.12
N GLY A 96 -35.44 -26.39 20.41
CA GLY A 96 -34.59 -26.94 21.45
C GLY A 96 -35.33 -27.04 22.77
N ARG A 97 -34.97 -28.06 23.54
CA ARG A 97 -35.51 -28.32 24.88
C ARG A 97 -34.35 -28.42 25.85
N LEU A 98 -34.51 -27.80 27.01
CA LEU A 98 -33.58 -27.95 28.13
C LEU A 98 -34.30 -28.65 29.26
N SER A 99 -33.81 -29.82 29.65
CA SER A 99 -34.26 -30.55 30.83
C SER A 99 -33.23 -30.36 31.95
N THR A 100 -33.71 -30.09 33.15
CA THR A 100 -32.92 -29.94 34.37
C THR A 100 -33.57 -30.75 35.47
N ASP A 101 -32.89 -30.94 36.61
CA ASP A 101 -33.45 -31.65 37.77
C ASP A 101 -34.74 -30.99 38.30
N GLU A 102 -34.92 -29.68 38.06
CA GLU A 102 -36.11 -28.89 38.44
C GLU A 102 -37.24 -28.95 37.39
N GLY A 103 -37.03 -29.63 36.25
CA GLY A 103 -38.00 -29.76 35.17
C GLY A 103 -37.50 -29.32 33.80
N GLY A 104 -38.37 -29.44 32.79
CA GLY A 104 -38.05 -29.15 31.39
C GLY A 104 -38.64 -27.84 30.89
N ARG A 105 -37.84 -27.04 30.17
CA ARG A 105 -38.28 -25.80 29.51
C ARG A 105 -37.98 -25.79 28.02
N ASN A 106 -38.78 -25.04 27.27
CA ASN A 106 -38.53 -24.77 25.85
C ASN A 106 -37.37 -23.77 25.71
N LEU A 107 -36.29 -24.18 25.06
CA LEU A 107 -35.12 -23.36 24.79
C LEU A 107 -35.20 -22.68 23.41
N ALA A 108 -36.06 -23.20 22.52
CA ALA A 108 -36.11 -22.84 21.11
C ALA A 108 -34.68 -22.85 20.51
N ASN A 109 -34.30 -21.82 19.75
CA ASN A 109 -32.94 -21.67 19.22
C ASN A 109 -32.04 -20.78 20.09
N ARG A 110 -32.38 -20.52 21.35
CA ARG A 110 -31.56 -19.67 22.22
C ARG A 110 -30.34 -20.43 22.74
N ARG A 111 -29.26 -19.71 23.06
CA ARG A 111 -28.09 -20.27 23.74
C ARG A 111 -28.43 -20.77 25.14
N LEU A 112 -27.66 -21.74 25.64
CA LEU A 112 -27.78 -22.20 27.02
C LEU A 112 -27.42 -21.08 27.99
N PRO A 113 -28.15 -20.92 29.11
CA PRO A 113 -27.81 -19.92 30.11
C PRO A 113 -26.41 -20.08 30.70
N ALA A 114 -25.92 -21.33 30.81
CA ALA A 114 -24.58 -21.62 31.29
C ALA A 114 -23.46 -20.97 30.44
N VAL A 115 -23.69 -20.79 29.13
CA VAL A 115 -22.76 -20.11 28.22
C VAL A 115 -23.18 -18.67 27.93
N GLY A 116 -24.08 -18.08 28.74
CA GLY A 116 -24.59 -16.73 28.54
C GLY A 116 -23.53 -15.63 28.60
N HIS A 117 -22.42 -15.88 29.31
CA HIS A 117 -21.29 -14.97 29.44
C HIS A 117 -20.32 -15.00 28.24
N VAL A 118 -20.45 -15.98 27.33
CA VAL A 118 -19.60 -16.12 26.14
C VAL A 118 -20.43 -15.97 24.86
N THR A 119 -19.87 -15.31 23.84
CA THR A 119 -20.52 -15.24 22.52
C THR A 119 -20.15 -16.46 21.68
N ARG A 120 -21.00 -16.84 20.72
CA ARG A 120 -20.70 -17.94 19.78
C ARG A 120 -19.37 -17.72 19.05
N ALA A 121 -19.08 -16.47 18.67
CA ALA A 121 -17.87 -16.11 17.96
C ALA A 121 -16.62 -16.34 18.82
N VAL A 122 -16.65 -15.87 20.07
CA VAL A 122 -15.59 -16.11 21.06
C VAL A 122 -15.37 -17.61 21.26
N PHE A 123 -16.45 -18.37 21.48
CA PHE A 123 -16.36 -19.82 21.67
C PHE A 123 -15.68 -20.49 20.47
N ARG A 124 -16.10 -20.20 19.24
CA ARG A 124 -15.47 -20.82 18.05
C ARG A 124 -13.98 -20.46 17.91
N GLN A 125 -13.56 -19.27 18.32
CA GLN A 125 -12.16 -18.86 18.24
C GLN A 125 -11.30 -19.53 19.30
N VAL A 126 -11.78 -19.67 20.54
CA VAL A 126 -11.04 -20.32 21.62
C VAL A 126 -10.93 -21.83 21.40
N TYR A 127 -11.97 -22.47 20.84
CA TYR A 127 -11.96 -23.91 20.56
C TYR A 127 -11.21 -24.31 19.28
N ALA A 128 -10.78 -23.32 18.48
CA ALA A 128 -10.01 -23.56 17.26
C ALA A 128 -8.49 -23.36 17.46
N LEU A 129 -7.99 -23.48 18.70
CA LEU A 129 -6.55 -23.44 18.95
C LEU A 129 -5.89 -24.66 18.30
N THR A 130 -5.14 -24.39 17.23
CA THR A 130 -4.32 -25.40 16.55
C THR A 130 -3.09 -25.74 17.40
N LEU A 131 -2.49 -26.91 17.16
CA LEU A 131 -1.25 -27.32 17.85
C LEU A 131 -0.11 -26.29 17.66
N ALA A 132 -0.04 -25.65 16.48
CA ALA A 132 0.91 -24.56 16.21
C ALA A 132 0.62 -23.30 17.04
N GLU A 133 -0.65 -22.99 17.26
CA GLU A 133 -1.04 -21.89 18.15
C GLU A 133 -0.77 -22.23 19.61
N LEU A 134 -0.96 -23.49 20.03
CA LEU A 134 -0.60 -24.01 21.35
C LEU A 134 0.91 -23.99 21.61
N ALA A 135 1.73 -24.30 20.60
CA ALA A 135 3.19 -24.24 20.71
C ALA A 135 3.71 -22.80 20.88
N GLY A 136 2.93 -21.79 20.51
CA GLY A 136 3.24 -20.36 20.76
C GLY A 136 2.72 -19.82 22.10
N ILE A 137 2.09 -20.66 22.95
CA ILE A 137 1.49 -20.27 24.23
C ILE A 137 2.53 -20.19 25.36
N GLU A 138 3.77 -20.65 25.16
CA GLU A 138 4.84 -20.49 26.15
C GLU A 138 5.41 -19.07 26.12
N GLY A 139 5.04 -18.22 27.10
CA GLY A 139 5.74 -16.97 27.42
C GLY A 139 4.89 -15.70 27.57
N GLU A 140 3.91 -15.46 26.70
CA GLU A 140 3.12 -14.19 26.65
C GLU A 140 1.62 -14.41 26.37
N SER A 141 1.07 -15.51 26.89
CA SER A 141 -0.11 -16.19 26.35
C SER A 141 -1.46 -15.56 26.69
N TRP A 142 -1.61 -14.90 27.84
CA TRP A 142 -2.90 -14.31 28.21
C TRP A 142 -3.23 -13.08 27.34
N ALA A 143 -2.24 -12.29 26.97
CA ALA A 143 -2.43 -11.09 26.16
C ALA A 143 -2.91 -11.41 24.74
N LEU A 144 -2.41 -12.49 24.12
CA LEU A 144 -2.83 -12.92 22.77
C LEU A 144 -4.29 -13.39 22.75
N VAL A 145 -4.67 -14.19 23.75
CA VAL A 145 -6.05 -14.63 23.93
C VAL A 145 -6.94 -13.43 24.23
N GLN A 146 -6.51 -12.52 25.11
CA GLN A 146 -7.25 -11.32 25.48
C GLN A 146 -7.43 -10.35 24.30
N ASP A 147 -6.42 -10.11 23.47
CA ASP A 147 -6.51 -9.22 22.29
C ASP A 147 -7.48 -9.79 21.23
N ARG A 148 -7.49 -11.13 21.05
CA ARG A 148 -8.49 -11.81 20.21
C ARG A 148 -9.89 -11.77 20.81
N LEU A 149 -10.03 -11.95 22.13
CA LEU A 149 -11.30 -11.85 22.83
C LEU A 149 -11.88 -10.43 22.74
N VAL A 150 -11.05 -9.38 22.86
CA VAL A 150 -11.46 -7.98 22.71
C VAL A 150 -12.02 -7.72 21.31
N GLY A 151 -11.36 -8.20 20.26
CA GLY A 151 -11.90 -8.12 18.89
C GLY A 151 -13.21 -8.91 18.69
N ALA A 152 -13.37 -10.02 19.40
CA ALA A 152 -14.55 -10.89 19.32
C ALA A 152 -15.72 -10.47 20.23
N MET A 153 -15.49 -9.62 21.23
CA MET A 153 -16.54 -9.01 22.06
C MET A 153 -17.38 -7.96 21.31
N GLY A 154 -17.05 -7.67 20.05
CA GLY A 154 -17.94 -6.93 19.16
C GLY A 154 -18.08 -5.45 19.51
N VAL A 155 -17.11 -4.87 20.21
CA VAL A 155 -16.98 -3.42 20.29
C VAL A 155 -16.51 -2.97 18.90
N LYS A 156 -17.47 -2.60 18.03
CA LYS A 156 -17.22 -2.25 16.62
C LYS A 156 -16.16 -1.16 16.45
N ASP A 157 -15.89 -0.39 17.50
CA ASP A 157 -14.98 0.75 17.50
C ASP A 157 -13.58 0.44 18.07
N VAL A 158 -13.33 -0.79 18.55
CA VAL A 158 -12.02 -1.15 19.14
C VAL A 158 -11.29 -2.10 18.21
N ARG A 159 -10.20 -1.59 17.63
CA ARG A 159 -9.26 -2.39 16.83
C ARG A 159 -8.24 -3.07 17.75
N PRO A 160 -7.82 -4.33 17.46
CA PRO A 160 -6.77 -4.99 18.22
C PRO A 160 -5.48 -4.16 18.20
N ALA A 161 -4.90 -3.88 19.36
CA ALA A 161 -3.78 -2.94 19.50
C ALA A 161 -2.57 -3.39 18.66
N ARG A 162 -2.37 -4.71 18.54
CA ARG A 162 -1.27 -5.30 17.77
C ARG A 162 -1.44 -5.13 16.25
N SER A 163 -2.69 -5.15 15.76
CA SER A 163 -2.95 -4.90 14.34
C SER A 163 -2.68 -3.45 13.96
N VAL A 164 -3.07 -2.52 14.82
CA VAL A 164 -2.76 -1.09 14.68
C VAL A 164 -1.25 -0.85 14.79
N ALA A 165 -0.57 -1.50 15.73
CA ALA A 165 0.89 -1.39 15.85
C ALA A 165 1.62 -1.90 14.60
N ALA A 166 1.21 -3.05 14.05
CA ALA A 166 1.78 -3.60 12.83
C ALA A 166 1.53 -2.70 11.61
N GLU A 167 0.35 -2.05 11.53
CA GLU A 167 0.05 -1.06 10.49
C GLU A 167 0.93 0.17 10.60
N PHE A 168 1.10 0.72 11.81
CA PHE A 168 2.01 1.84 12.03
C PHE A 168 3.45 1.48 11.71
N GLU A 169 3.89 0.26 12.03
CA GLU A 169 5.22 -0.20 11.69
C GLU A 169 5.40 -0.35 10.17
N ALA A 170 4.39 -0.82 9.45
CA ALA A 170 4.40 -0.89 8.00
C ALA A 170 4.41 0.51 7.36
N GLU A 171 3.64 1.45 7.88
CA GLU A 171 3.63 2.84 7.43
C GLU A 171 4.95 3.54 7.69
N ALA A 172 5.49 3.42 8.91
CA ALA A 172 6.80 3.93 9.28
C ALA A 172 7.87 3.38 8.32
N ASN A 173 7.87 2.07 8.06
CA ASN A 173 8.81 1.42 7.14
C ASN A 173 8.70 1.91 5.68
N ARG A 174 7.53 2.34 5.22
CA ARG A 174 7.35 2.95 3.89
C ARG A 174 7.94 4.35 3.81
N LEU A 175 7.83 5.12 4.89
CA LEU A 175 8.38 6.46 4.97
C LEU A 175 9.90 6.43 5.13
N TRP A 176 10.37 5.66 6.11
CA TRP A 176 11.76 5.62 6.52
C TRP A 176 12.15 4.26 7.13
N ARG A 177 13.32 3.75 6.76
CA ARG A 177 13.88 2.50 7.29
C ARG A 177 15.33 2.70 7.74
N PRO A 178 15.72 2.25 8.94
CA PRO A 178 17.11 2.34 9.41
C PRO A 178 18.09 1.65 8.46
N ASP A 179 17.76 0.43 8.03
CA ASP A 179 18.60 -0.38 7.14
C ASP A 179 18.59 0.09 5.68
N ASN A 180 17.78 1.10 5.36
CA ASN A 180 17.60 1.67 4.03
C ASN A 180 17.25 0.65 2.92
N ARG A 181 16.82 -0.56 3.30
CA ARG A 181 16.37 -1.63 2.40
C ARG A 181 15.00 -1.31 1.82
N GLY A 182 14.88 -1.42 0.50
CA GLY A 182 13.70 -1.05 -0.28
C GLY A 182 13.81 0.33 -0.93
N ARG A 183 12.67 0.90 -1.33
CA ARG A 183 12.53 2.28 -1.83
C ARG A 183 11.71 3.14 -0.84
N PRO A 184 12.21 3.40 0.39
CA PRO A 184 11.52 4.28 1.32
C PRO A 184 11.41 5.69 0.75
N ARG A 185 10.32 6.40 1.06
CA ARG A 185 10.01 7.70 0.44
C ARG A 185 11.10 8.75 0.69
N VAL A 186 11.73 8.73 1.86
CA VAL A 186 12.87 9.62 2.17
C VAL A 186 14.05 9.42 1.22
N ARG A 187 14.32 8.18 0.78
CA ARG A 187 15.42 7.91 -0.17
C ARG A 187 15.12 8.49 -1.54
N VAL A 188 13.88 8.35 -2.01
CA VAL A 188 13.43 8.89 -3.31
C VAL A 188 13.50 10.42 -3.31
N LEU A 189 13.00 11.06 -2.24
CA LEU A 189 13.07 12.52 -2.12
C LEU A 189 14.52 13.03 -2.05
N ARG A 190 15.42 12.29 -1.38
CA ARG A 190 16.85 12.65 -1.36
C ARG A 190 17.50 12.59 -2.73
N SER A 191 17.19 11.59 -3.56
CA SER A 191 17.68 11.55 -4.93
C SER A 191 17.11 12.68 -5.77
N GLU A 192 15.80 12.94 -5.69
CA GLU A 192 15.18 14.04 -6.43
C GLU A 192 15.77 15.41 -6.07
N ILE A 193 16.05 15.65 -4.78
CA ILE A 193 16.72 16.88 -4.33
C ILE A 193 18.14 16.96 -4.88
N ALA A 194 18.88 15.85 -4.97
CA ALA A 194 20.22 15.84 -5.54
C ALA A 194 20.18 16.21 -7.03
N ASP A 195 19.29 15.55 -7.80
CA ASP A 195 19.12 15.78 -9.23
C ASP A 195 18.68 17.22 -9.53
N LEU A 196 17.74 17.76 -8.77
CA LEU A 196 17.30 19.16 -8.92
C LEU A 196 18.41 20.16 -8.58
N ASN A 197 19.28 19.85 -7.61
CA ASN A 197 20.41 20.70 -7.29
C ASN A 197 21.48 20.67 -8.38
N GLU A 198 21.70 19.54 -9.02
CA GLU A 198 22.59 19.40 -10.19
C GLU A 198 22.07 20.23 -11.37
N GLN A 199 20.80 20.04 -11.75
CA GLN A 199 20.15 20.85 -12.80
C GLN A 199 20.22 22.35 -12.53
N ARG A 200 20.05 22.76 -11.26
CA ARG A 200 20.20 24.17 -10.87
C ARG A 200 21.63 24.67 -11.08
N ARG A 201 22.65 23.87 -10.79
CA ARG A 201 24.05 24.26 -11.01
C ARG A 201 24.34 24.44 -12.49
N ASP A 202 23.90 23.49 -13.31
CA ASP A 202 24.10 23.54 -14.77
C ASP A 202 23.41 24.77 -15.40
N ALA A 203 22.18 25.07 -14.95
CA ALA A 203 21.45 26.25 -15.41
C ALA A 203 22.18 27.56 -15.06
N LEU A 204 22.77 27.65 -13.86
CA LEU A 204 23.55 28.82 -13.44
C LEU A 204 24.86 28.95 -14.22
N GLU A 205 25.53 27.85 -14.55
CA GLU A 205 26.74 27.86 -15.37
C GLU A 205 26.44 28.27 -16.82
N LEU A 206 25.34 27.77 -17.38
CA LEU A 206 24.86 28.16 -18.69
C LEU A 206 24.52 29.66 -18.74
N ASP A 207 23.80 30.19 -17.76
CA ASP A 207 23.47 31.61 -17.67
C ASP A 207 24.75 32.48 -17.61
N ARG A 208 25.75 32.09 -16.81
CA ARG A 208 27.05 32.78 -16.77
C ARG A 208 27.72 32.80 -18.15
N THR A 209 27.74 31.67 -18.83
CA THR A 209 28.35 31.54 -20.17
C THR A 209 27.61 32.41 -21.19
N LEU A 210 26.28 32.41 -21.16
CA LEU A 210 25.46 33.24 -22.05
C LEU A 210 25.69 34.73 -21.82
N ARG A 211 25.78 35.17 -20.55
CA ARG A 211 26.09 36.57 -20.22
C ARG A 211 27.47 36.99 -20.71
N ALA A 212 28.48 36.12 -20.57
CA ALA A 212 29.82 36.39 -21.09
C ALA A 212 29.80 36.57 -22.61
N LYS A 213 29.17 35.64 -23.35
CA LYS A 213 29.02 35.73 -24.81
C LYS A 213 28.21 36.94 -25.26
N ALA A 214 27.18 37.33 -24.50
CA ALA A 214 26.42 38.54 -24.77
C ALA A 214 27.30 39.81 -24.63
N GLY A 215 28.17 39.84 -23.61
CA GLY A 215 29.18 40.90 -23.45
C GLY A 215 30.14 40.96 -24.63
N GLU A 216 30.75 39.82 -24.99
CA GLU A 216 31.65 39.72 -26.15
C GLU A 216 30.98 40.19 -27.45
N ARG A 217 29.70 39.84 -27.64
CA ARG A 217 28.92 40.29 -28.79
C ARG A 217 28.77 41.81 -28.81
N VAL A 218 28.43 42.42 -27.67
CA VAL A 218 28.28 43.89 -27.58
C VAL A 218 29.61 44.59 -27.88
N ASP A 219 30.72 44.07 -27.36
CA ASP A 219 32.05 44.63 -27.62
C ASP A 219 32.47 44.46 -29.08
N ALA A 220 32.18 43.31 -29.69
CA ALA A 220 32.40 43.08 -31.12
C ALA A 220 31.54 44.00 -32.00
N GLU A 221 30.28 44.24 -31.64
CA GLU A 221 29.39 45.16 -32.34
C GLU A 221 29.92 46.61 -32.26
N ARG A 222 30.45 47.03 -31.11
CA ARG A 222 31.11 48.34 -30.94
C ARG A 222 32.38 48.46 -31.78
N ALA A 223 33.25 47.46 -31.76
CA ALA A 223 34.47 47.43 -32.56
C ALA A 223 34.16 47.50 -34.06
N LEU A 224 33.13 46.77 -34.52
CA LEU A 224 32.66 46.81 -35.89
C LEU A 224 32.12 48.19 -36.29
N ALA A 225 31.38 48.85 -35.41
CA ALA A 225 30.90 50.21 -35.64
C ALA A 225 32.07 51.20 -35.81
N ALA A 226 33.07 51.14 -34.92
CA ALA A 226 34.26 51.99 -35.00
C ALA A 226 35.05 51.78 -36.31
N LEU A 227 35.27 50.52 -36.70
CA LEU A 227 35.93 50.17 -37.97
C LEU A 227 35.16 50.66 -39.19
N ARG A 228 33.82 50.62 -39.16
CA ARG A 228 32.98 51.16 -40.23
C ARG A 228 33.14 52.67 -40.35
N GLU A 229 33.16 53.39 -39.23
CA GLU A 229 33.39 54.84 -39.23
C GLU A 229 34.78 55.20 -39.74
N GLU A 230 35.81 54.44 -39.38
CA GLU A 230 37.17 54.61 -39.90
C GLU A 230 37.25 54.35 -41.41
N ALA A 231 36.61 53.28 -41.88
CA ALA A 231 36.53 52.97 -43.30
C ALA A 231 35.82 54.07 -44.08
N GLU A 232 34.70 54.60 -43.58
CA GLU A 232 33.99 55.73 -44.20
C GLU A 232 34.84 57.01 -44.22
N ARG A 233 35.53 57.33 -43.13
CA ARG A 233 36.50 58.45 -43.11
C ARG A 233 37.62 58.25 -44.13
N GLY A 234 38.15 57.04 -44.24
CA GLY A 234 39.16 56.65 -45.22
C GLY A 234 38.68 56.80 -46.67
N ARG A 235 37.46 56.35 -46.97
CA ARG A 235 36.82 56.50 -48.29
C ARG A 235 36.65 57.97 -48.66
N LYS A 236 36.10 58.78 -47.76
CA LYS A 236 35.93 60.23 -47.98
C LYS A 236 37.27 60.92 -48.25
N ARG A 237 38.32 60.57 -47.49
CA ARG A 237 39.67 61.10 -47.71
C ARG A 237 40.25 60.69 -49.08
N ARG A 238 40.08 59.43 -49.48
CA ARG A 238 40.51 58.96 -50.81
C ARG A 238 39.78 59.70 -51.93
N ALA A 239 38.46 59.82 -51.85
CA ALA A 239 37.66 60.55 -52.83
C ALA A 239 38.09 62.02 -52.97
N LEU A 240 38.41 62.70 -51.86
CA LEU A 240 38.93 64.08 -51.90
C LEU A 240 40.29 64.17 -52.60
N LEU A 241 41.18 63.21 -52.35
CA LEU A 241 42.49 63.15 -53.01
C LEU A 241 42.36 62.86 -54.51
N GLU A 242 41.45 61.96 -54.90
CA GLU A 242 41.14 61.65 -56.29
C GLU A 242 40.55 62.87 -57.03
N ASP A 243 39.61 63.60 -56.43
CA ASP A 243 39.07 64.85 -57.00
C ASP A 243 40.19 65.89 -57.17
N ARG A 244 41.02 66.09 -56.13
CA ARG A 244 42.17 67.01 -56.20
C ARG A 244 43.14 66.62 -57.30
N GLN A 245 43.46 65.33 -57.43
CA GLN A 245 44.35 64.83 -58.47
C GLN A 245 43.75 65.06 -59.86
N THR A 246 42.46 64.79 -60.04
CA THR A 246 41.72 65.01 -61.29
C THR A 246 41.74 66.48 -61.70
N ARG A 247 41.57 67.42 -60.76
CA ARG A 247 41.63 68.87 -61.04
C ARG A 247 43.04 69.36 -61.40
N LEU A 248 44.08 68.83 -60.75
CA LEU A 248 45.45 69.31 -60.93
C LEU A 248 46.18 68.64 -62.11
N LEU A 249 45.74 67.48 -62.57
CA LEU A 249 46.30 66.75 -63.71
C LEU A 249 46.34 67.60 -65.00
N PRO A 250 45.25 68.26 -65.43
CA PRO A 250 45.25 69.15 -66.60
C PRO A 250 46.20 70.33 -66.44
N VAL A 251 46.24 70.95 -65.24
CA VAL A 251 47.14 72.08 -64.95
C VAL A 251 48.60 71.65 -65.07
N ARG A 252 48.96 70.49 -64.50
CA ARG A 252 50.30 69.92 -64.62
C ARG A 252 50.66 69.63 -66.08
N ARG A 253 49.73 69.06 -66.86
CA ARG A 253 49.94 68.81 -68.31
C ARG A 253 50.14 70.11 -69.08
N ALA A 254 49.35 71.14 -68.80
CA ALA A 254 49.48 72.46 -69.44
C ALA A 254 50.83 73.12 -69.10
N LEU A 255 51.26 73.08 -67.85
CA LEU A 255 52.58 73.60 -67.42
C LEU A 255 53.72 72.86 -68.12
N ALA A 256 53.67 71.52 -68.18
CA ALA A 256 54.66 70.73 -68.91
C ALA A 256 54.70 71.08 -70.39
N ARG A 257 53.52 71.31 -71.01
CA ARG A 257 53.44 71.74 -72.41
C ARG A 257 54.03 73.13 -72.63
N ILE A 258 53.82 74.07 -71.71
CA ILE A 258 54.44 75.41 -71.76
C ILE A 258 55.96 75.30 -71.67
N GLU A 259 56.49 74.44 -70.79
CA GLU A 259 57.93 74.19 -70.71
C GLU A 259 58.50 73.59 -71.99
N GLU A 260 57.83 72.60 -72.59
CA GLU A 260 58.23 72.04 -73.88
C GLU A 260 58.28 73.10 -74.98
N LEU A 261 57.24 73.93 -75.09
CA LEU A 261 57.17 75.00 -76.08
C LEU A 261 58.26 76.06 -75.85
N ARG A 262 58.59 76.39 -74.60
CA ARG A 262 59.71 77.29 -74.26
C ARG A 262 61.07 76.70 -74.67
N ARG A 263 61.28 75.40 -74.44
CA ARG A 263 62.51 74.72 -74.89
C ARG A 263 62.61 74.65 -76.41
N ALA A 264 61.50 74.41 -77.11
CA ALA A 264 61.46 74.42 -78.56
C ALA A 264 61.71 75.81 -79.17
N ALA A 265 61.18 76.87 -78.54
CA ALA A 265 61.45 78.26 -78.95
C ALA A 265 62.92 78.65 -78.74
N ALA A 266 63.51 78.26 -77.61
CA ALA A 266 64.94 78.48 -77.34
C ALA A 266 65.87 77.70 -78.29
N GLY A 267 65.40 76.60 -78.89
CA GLY A 267 66.13 75.86 -79.92
C GLY A 267 66.06 76.48 -81.33
N ASN A 268 65.05 77.31 -81.60
CA ASN A 268 64.83 77.93 -82.93
C ASN A 268 65.55 79.28 -83.11
N GLU A 269 66.10 79.88 -82.04
CA GLU A 269 66.96 81.07 -82.10
C GLU A 269 68.45 80.74 -82.33
N ALA A 270 68.81 79.45 -82.46
CA ALA A 270 70.18 78.98 -82.63
C ALA A 270 70.48 78.34 -84.01
N GLY A 271 69.67 78.64 -85.03
CA GLY A 271 69.92 78.29 -86.44
C GLY A 271 70.08 79.55 -87.28
#